data_AF-A0A7C5DEX8-F1
#
_entry.id   AF-A0A7C5DEX8-F1
#
_cell.length_a   1.000
_cell.length_b   1.000
_cell.length_c   1.000
_cell.angle_alpha   90.00
_cell.angle_beta   90.00
_cell.angle_gamma   90.00
#
_symmetry.space_group_name_H-M   'P 1'
#
loop_
_entity.id
_entity.type
_entity.pdbx_description
1 polymer ?
#
loop_
_entity_poly.entity_id
_entity_poly.type
_entity_poly.pdbx_seq_one_letter_code
_entity_poly.pdbx_strand_id
1 'polypeptide(L)'
;MKLKPQLTWFPWLLYALMAVQSVAAYTLFNPYFGNNDEPLLFGTVAMVLWIERHSIMASLRGDGLGRPWRGFAVFFFGLIILVLGRLFPVMTLEVWGLFIMASGLVMALAPPDQLRSALFIGFAGTVLVILGRIAPEALSSSLAVSVASITAMLLNSTVMPIVAHGVVLYFGPYSAEVAHACSGMNSIFSLIALSVLYLREGTQRKLWHMSVLVALVIPVAVLTNTIRVIMLVLATWYIGEGFSQG
;
A
#
# COMPACT_ATOMS: atom_id res chain seq x y z
N MET A 1 26.08 -0.73 24.13
CA MET A 1 26.74 -0.80 22.80
C MET A 1 27.26 0.58 22.44
N LYS A 2 28.58 0.80 22.38
CA LYS A 2 29.17 2.12 22.06
C LYS A 2 29.27 2.29 20.55
N LEU A 3 28.22 2.85 19.96
CA LEU A 3 28.17 3.35 18.60
C LEU A 3 29.06 4.61 18.53
N LYS A 4 30.23 4.54 17.88
CA LYS A 4 31.05 5.73 17.63
C LYS A 4 30.44 6.49 16.43
N PRO A 5 30.31 7.83 16.48
CA PRO A 5 29.83 8.60 15.35
C PRO A 5 30.82 8.46 14.19
N GLN A 6 30.34 7.93 13.08
CA GLN A 6 31.11 7.75 11.85
C GLN A 6 30.47 8.58 10.73
N LEU A 7 31.25 8.91 9.70
CA LEU A 7 30.78 9.68 8.52
C LEU A 7 29.60 9.02 7.80
N THR A 8 29.45 7.69 7.96
CA THR A 8 28.33 6.87 7.47
C THR A 8 26.98 7.20 8.10
N TRP A 9 26.94 7.95 9.20
CA TRP A 9 25.70 8.33 9.87
C TRP A 9 24.96 9.45 9.17
N PHE A 10 25.68 10.34 8.48
CA PHE A 10 25.10 11.49 7.80
C PHE A 10 23.97 11.11 6.81
N PRO A 11 24.17 10.17 5.86
CA PRO A 11 23.11 9.79 4.94
C PRO A 11 21.92 9.09 5.61
N TRP A 12 22.15 8.33 6.69
CA TRP A 12 21.07 7.71 7.47
C TRP A 12 20.27 8.73 8.29
N LEU A 13 20.93 9.77 8.82
CA LEU A 13 20.25 10.89 9.48
C LEU A 13 19.39 11.67 8.48
N LEU A 14 19.91 11.93 7.29
CA LEU A 14 19.14 12.58 6.22
C LEU A 14 17.91 11.75 5.82
N TYR A 15 18.08 10.44 5.67
CA TYR A 15 16.97 9.51 5.44
C TYR A 15 15.93 9.56 6.57
N ALA A 16 16.37 9.48 7.83
CA ALA A 16 15.47 9.52 8.99
C ALA A 16 14.71 10.85 9.07
N LEU A 17 15.37 11.98 8.83
CA LEU A 17 14.72 13.29 8.76
C LEU A 17 13.67 13.35 7.66
N MET A 18 13.98 12.85 6.45
CA MET A 18 13.03 12.81 5.34
C MET A 18 11.83 11.90 5.65
N ALA A 19 12.07 10.72 6.22
CA ALA A 19 11.01 9.80 6.62
C ALA A 19 10.09 10.41 7.68
N VAL A 20 10.66 11.02 8.72
CA VAL A 20 9.88 11.71 9.77
C VAL A 20 9.11 12.88 9.20
N GLN A 21 9.70 13.66 8.29
CA GLN A 21 8.99 14.76 7.62
C GLN A 21 7.84 14.27 6.76
N SER A 22 8.00 13.19 5.98
CA SER A 22 6.90 12.60 5.21
C SER A 22 5.78 12.12 6.13
N VAL A 23 6.11 11.39 7.20
CA VAL A 23 5.10 10.95 8.17
C VAL A 23 4.39 12.15 8.80
N ALA A 24 5.13 13.17 9.25
CA ALA A 24 4.57 14.38 9.86
C ALA A 24 3.69 15.19 8.88
N ALA A 25 4.07 15.27 7.61
CA ALA A 25 3.29 15.94 6.59
C ALA A 25 1.90 15.31 6.43
N TYR A 26 1.82 13.99 6.42
CA TYR A 26 0.54 13.29 6.31
C TYR A 26 -0.23 13.24 7.64
N THR A 27 0.44 13.05 8.79
CA THR A 27 -0.23 12.93 10.10
C THR A 27 -0.77 14.25 10.65
N LEU A 28 -0.03 15.37 10.48
CA LEU A 28 -0.35 16.64 11.14
C LEU A 28 -1.15 17.60 10.25
N PHE A 29 -1.00 17.49 8.93
CA PHE A 29 -1.59 18.46 7.99
C PHE A 29 -2.75 17.90 7.17
N ASN A 30 -3.03 16.60 7.26
CA ASN A 30 -4.12 15.98 6.50
C ASN A 30 -5.25 15.53 7.44
N PRO A 31 -6.39 16.24 7.51
CA PRO A 31 -7.51 15.89 8.40
C PRO A 31 -8.18 14.54 8.05
N TYR A 32 -7.81 13.91 6.93
CA TYR A 32 -8.30 12.60 6.51
C TYR A 32 -7.50 11.40 7.07
N PHE A 33 -6.46 11.65 7.87
CA PHE A 33 -5.57 10.62 8.44
C PHE A 33 -6.29 9.56 9.30
N GLY A 34 -7.55 9.81 9.70
CA GLY A 34 -8.34 8.90 10.53
C GLY A 34 -9.22 7.90 9.79
N ASN A 35 -9.49 8.07 8.49
CA ASN A 35 -10.46 7.24 7.75
C ASN A 35 -9.86 6.32 6.67
N ASN A 36 -8.56 6.44 6.37
CA ASN A 36 -7.93 5.73 5.25
C ASN A 36 -6.76 4.84 5.69
N ASP A 37 -6.45 3.81 4.92
CA ASP A 37 -5.38 2.81 5.15
C ASP A 37 -3.94 3.35 4.99
N GLU A 38 -3.79 4.65 4.82
CA GLU A 38 -2.53 5.35 4.59
C GLU A 38 -1.49 5.17 5.72
N PRO A 39 -1.85 5.15 7.02
CA PRO A 39 -0.90 4.94 8.12
C PRO A 39 -0.23 3.55 8.07
N LEU A 40 -0.91 2.52 7.56
CA LEU A 40 -0.36 1.19 7.45
C LEU A 40 0.83 1.14 6.49
N LEU A 41 0.80 1.91 5.40
CA LEU A 41 1.89 1.93 4.41
C LEU A 41 3.18 2.47 5.02
N PHE A 42 3.13 3.56 5.79
CA PHE A 42 4.31 4.05 6.53
C PHE A 42 4.76 3.04 7.60
N GLY A 43 3.81 2.35 8.26
CA GLY A 43 4.10 1.23 9.16
C GLY A 43 4.89 0.10 8.49
N THR A 44 4.56 -0.25 7.24
CA THR A 44 5.29 -1.29 6.50
C THR A 44 6.74 -0.89 6.19
N VAL A 45 7.01 0.39 5.89
CA VAL A 45 8.38 0.90 5.72
C VAL A 45 9.17 0.67 6.99
N ALA A 46 8.64 1.12 8.14
CA ALA A 46 9.29 0.94 9.44
C ALA A 46 9.53 -0.54 9.76
N MET A 47 8.55 -1.40 9.48
CA MET A 47 8.64 -2.84 9.74
C MET A 47 9.68 -3.53 8.85
N VAL A 48 9.75 -3.22 7.56
CA VAL A 48 10.76 -3.76 6.63
C VAL A 48 12.17 -3.38 7.09
N LEU A 49 12.37 -2.11 7.44
CA LEU A 49 13.65 -1.63 7.97
C LEU A 49 14.00 -2.31 9.30
N TRP A 50 12.99 -2.59 10.14
CA TRP A 50 13.18 -3.30 11.40
C TRP A 50 13.57 -4.77 11.20
N ILE A 51 12.99 -5.45 10.21
CA ILE A 51 13.36 -6.84 9.85
C ILE A 51 14.80 -6.87 9.34
N GLU A 52 15.18 -5.91 8.48
CA GLU A 52 16.53 -5.80 7.93
C GLU A 52 17.49 -5.02 8.84
N ARG A 53 17.16 -4.83 10.12
CA ARG A 53 17.96 -4.04 11.09
C ARG A 53 19.42 -4.47 11.14
N HIS A 54 19.70 -5.76 10.98
CA HIS A 54 21.07 -6.29 11.01
C HIS A 54 21.91 -5.71 9.86
N SER A 55 21.30 -5.53 8.68
CA SER A 55 21.99 -4.94 7.53
C SER A 55 22.20 -3.43 7.67
N ILE A 56 21.19 -2.75 8.21
CA ILE A 56 21.24 -1.32 8.52
C ILE A 56 22.33 -1.05 9.56
N MET A 57 22.41 -1.86 10.61
CA MET A 57 23.41 -1.69 11.67
C MET A 57 24.83 -1.95 11.18
N ALA A 58 25.03 -2.92 10.28
CA ALA A 58 26.34 -3.13 9.66
C ALA A 58 26.74 -1.94 8.75
N SER A 59 25.77 -1.35 8.05
CA SER A 59 26.02 -0.14 7.25
C SER A 59 26.38 1.09 8.09
N LEU A 60 25.76 1.24 9.27
CA LEU A 60 26.04 2.31 10.24
C LEU A 60 27.40 2.15 10.95
N ARG A 61 27.90 0.92 11.07
CA ARG A 61 29.20 0.62 11.68
C ARG A 61 30.37 0.82 10.74
N GLY A 62 30.11 0.96 9.43
CA GLY A 62 31.15 1.06 8.42
C GLY A 62 32.00 -0.21 8.33
N ASP A 63 31.42 -1.37 8.64
CA ASP A 63 32.13 -2.66 8.72
C ASP A 63 32.69 -3.11 7.34
N GLY A 64 32.35 -2.42 6.26
CA GLY A 64 32.96 -2.55 4.93
C GLY A 64 32.22 -1.77 3.85
N LEU A 65 32.94 -1.23 2.85
CA LEU A 65 32.36 -0.58 1.69
C LEU A 65 31.93 -1.65 0.68
N GLY A 66 30.62 -1.81 0.47
CA GLY A 66 30.06 -2.67 -0.57
C GLY A 66 30.32 -2.12 -1.97
N ARG A 67 29.29 -1.50 -2.59
CA ARG A 67 29.40 -0.87 -3.92
C ARG A 67 28.96 0.60 -3.84
N PRO A 68 29.79 1.50 -3.30
CA PRO A 68 29.39 2.85 -2.92
C PRO A 68 28.80 3.64 -4.09
N TRP A 69 29.44 3.62 -5.26
CA TRP A 69 28.94 4.35 -6.44
C TRP A 69 27.54 3.91 -6.88
N ARG A 70 27.29 2.60 -6.94
CA ARG A 70 25.98 2.06 -7.33
C ARG A 70 24.93 2.32 -6.27
N GLY A 71 25.27 2.18 -4.99
CA GLY A 71 24.35 2.44 -3.90
C GLY A 71 23.95 3.92 -3.80
N PHE A 72 24.91 4.84 -3.97
CA PHE A 72 24.59 6.28 -4.03
C PHE A 72 23.73 6.64 -5.24
N ALA A 73 23.99 6.05 -6.42
CA ALA A 73 23.13 6.26 -7.58
C ALA A 73 21.67 5.83 -7.30
N VAL A 74 21.47 4.67 -6.66
CA VAL A 74 20.14 4.20 -6.23
C VAL A 74 19.53 5.12 -5.17
N PHE A 75 20.33 5.60 -4.22
CA PHE A 75 19.89 6.55 -3.20
C PHE A 75 19.37 7.86 -3.81
N PHE A 76 20.14 8.48 -4.72
CA PHE A 76 19.74 9.70 -5.39
C PHE A 76 18.52 9.49 -6.28
N PHE A 77 18.41 8.33 -6.94
CA PHE A 77 17.21 7.97 -7.70
C PHE A 77 15.97 7.89 -6.79
N GLY A 78 16.08 7.25 -5.62
CA GLY A 78 15.02 7.23 -4.61
C GLY A 78 14.66 8.62 -4.08
N LEU A 79 15.66 9.49 -3.90
CA LEU A 79 15.45 10.88 -3.48
C LEU A 79 14.67 11.68 -4.52
N ILE A 80 14.99 11.52 -5.82
CA ILE A 80 14.23 12.16 -6.91
C ILE A 80 12.78 11.68 -6.89
N ILE A 81 12.54 10.38 -6.72
CA ILE A 81 11.19 9.82 -6.62
C ILE A 81 10.44 10.41 -5.42
N LEU A 82 11.08 10.51 -4.26
CA LEU A 82 10.48 11.10 -3.06
C LEU A 82 10.11 12.56 -3.28
N VAL A 83 11.01 13.34 -3.88
CA VAL A 83 10.76 14.75 -4.19
C VAL A 83 9.62 14.89 -5.19
N LEU A 84 9.57 14.07 -6.24
CA LEU A 84 8.46 14.05 -7.20
C LEU A 84 7.13 13.69 -6.52
N GLY A 85 7.12 12.69 -5.64
CA GLY A 85 5.93 12.33 -4.86
C GLY A 85 5.40 13.52 -4.06
N ARG A 86 6.30 14.29 -3.45
CA ARG A 86 5.97 15.48 -2.67
C ARG A 86 5.49 16.66 -3.51
N LEU A 87 6.04 16.81 -4.72
CA LEU A 87 5.64 17.87 -5.66
C LEU A 87 4.26 17.60 -6.28
N PHE A 88 3.89 16.33 -6.51
CA PHE A 88 2.61 15.92 -7.11
C PHE A 88 1.58 15.40 -6.08
N PRO A 89 1.72 15.76 -4.80
CA PRO A 89 1.11 15.10 -3.63
C PRO A 89 0.78 13.60 -3.75
N VAL A 90 1.61 12.80 -4.43
CA VAL A 90 1.41 11.35 -4.62
C VAL A 90 2.13 10.57 -3.53
N MET A 91 1.40 10.23 -2.46
CA MET A 91 1.93 9.46 -1.31
C MET A 91 2.64 8.16 -1.72
N THR A 92 2.12 7.49 -2.75
CA THR A 92 2.68 6.26 -3.33
C THR A 92 4.12 6.42 -3.76
N LEU A 93 4.42 7.54 -4.43
CA LEU A 93 5.76 7.85 -4.90
C LEU A 93 6.66 8.22 -3.72
N GLU A 94 6.16 8.95 -2.71
CA GLU A 94 6.94 9.22 -1.51
C GLU A 94 7.37 7.95 -0.78
N VAL A 95 6.43 7.03 -0.52
CA VAL A 95 6.69 5.75 0.13
C VAL A 95 7.65 4.88 -0.69
N TRP A 96 7.45 4.84 -2.01
CA TRP A 96 8.36 4.11 -2.90
C TRP A 96 9.78 4.70 -2.87
N GLY A 97 9.90 6.02 -2.90
CA GLY A 97 11.16 6.75 -2.75
C GLY A 97 11.89 6.39 -1.46
N LEU A 98 11.17 6.31 -0.33
CA LEU A 98 11.75 5.90 0.96
C LEU A 98 12.32 4.46 0.92
N PHE A 99 11.67 3.52 0.25
CA PHE A 99 12.22 2.16 0.09
C PHE A 99 13.48 2.14 -0.77
N ILE A 100 13.44 2.82 -1.92
CA ILE A 100 14.57 2.88 -2.85
C ILE A 100 15.77 3.60 -2.21
N MET A 101 15.55 4.69 -1.48
CA MET A 101 16.60 5.36 -0.72
C MET A 101 17.26 4.43 0.30
N ALA A 102 16.46 3.74 1.12
CA ALA A 102 16.99 2.80 2.11
C ALA A 102 17.80 1.66 1.46
N SER A 103 17.31 1.11 0.35
CA SER A 103 18.05 0.10 -0.42
C SER A 103 19.41 0.62 -0.91
N GLY A 104 19.46 1.87 -1.40
CA GLY A 104 20.69 2.50 -1.89
C GLY A 104 21.72 2.71 -0.78
N LEU A 105 21.26 3.11 0.42
CA LEU A 105 22.13 3.27 1.59
C LEU A 105 22.74 1.95 2.06
N VAL A 106 21.93 0.90 2.18
CA VAL A 106 22.43 -0.44 2.52
C VAL A 106 23.40 -0.93 1.44
N MET A 107 23.11 -0.72 0.16
CA MET A 107 23.99 -1.11 -0.94
C MET A 107 25.35 -0.36 -0.94
N ALA A 108 25.33 0.93 -0.57
CA ALA A 108 26.52 1.78 -0.57
C ALA A 108 27.43 1.52 0.64
N LEU A 109 26.83 1.32 1.82
CA LEU A 109 27.51 1.40 3.11
C LEU A 109 27.60 0.06 3.84
N ALA A 110 26.78 -0.94 3.48
CA ALA A 110 26.88 -2.27 4.06
C ALA A 110 27.93 -3.13 3.33
N PRO A 111 28.52 -4.12 4.02
CA PRO A 111 29.43 -5.08 3.40
C PRO A 111 28.74 -5.87 2.27
N PRO A 112 29.51 -6.32 1.26
CA PRO A 112 28.96 -6.98 0.07
C PRO A 112 28.16 -8.26 0.37
N ASP A 113 28.43 -8.91 1.51
CA ASP A 113 27.68 -10.09 1.98
C ASP A 113 26.19 -9.77 2.23
N GLN A 114 25.85 -8.51 2.45
CA GLN A 114 24.50 -8.02 2.74
C GLN A 114 23.83 -7.35 1.54
N LEU A 115 24.41 -7.43 0.35
CA LEU A 115 23.84 -6.86 -0.87
C LEU A 115 22.45 -7.44 -1.21
N ARG A 116 22.20 -8.69 -0.79
CA ARG A 116 20.89 -9.34 -0.93
C ARG A 116 19.80 -8.64 -0.10
N SER A 117 20.15 -8.13 1.09
CA SER A 117 19.23 -7.32 1.92
C SER A 117 18.89 -5.99 1.24
N ALA A 118 19.86 -5.32 0.62
CA ALA A 118 19.59 -4.09 -0.13
C ALA A 118 18.60 -4.33 -1.28
N LEU A 119 18.83 -5.36 -2.09
CA LEU A 119 17.93 -5.74 -3.18
C LEU A 119 16.54 -6.12 -2.66
N PHE A 120 16.49 -6.82 -1.53
CA PHE A 120 15.23 -7.18 -0.89
C PHE A 120 14.44 -5.93 -0.47
N ILE A 121 15.07 -4.94 0.19
CA ILE A 121 14.39 -3.71 0.61
C ILE A 121 13.77 -2.98 -0.60
N GLY A 122 14.53 -2.81 -1.69
CA GLY A 122 14.03 -2.14 -2.89
C GLY A 122 12.94 -2.93 -3.61
N PHE A 123 13.11 -4.24 -3.73
CA PHE A 123 12.12 -5.13 -4.35
C PHE A 123 10.82 -5.20 -3.53
N ALA A 124 10.93 -5.40 -2.22
CA ALA A 124 9.81 -5.41 -1.30
C ALA A 124 9.03 -4.11 -1.37
N GLY A 125 9.72 -2.95 -1.31
CA GLY A 125 9.07 -1.66 -1.47
C GLY A 125 8.31 -1.50 -2.79
N THR A 126 8.90 -1.97 -3.89
CA THR A 126 8.26 -1.92 -5.22
C THR A 126 7.03 -2.82 -5.30
N VAL A 127 7.12 -4.05 -4.80
CA VAL A 127 5.98 -4.98 -4.76
C VAL A 127 4.89 -4.45 -3.84
N LEU A 128 5.22 -3.95 -2.66
CA LEU A 128 4.27 -3.38 -1.71
C LEU A 128 3.52 -2.18 -2.31
N VAL A 129 4.24 -1.30 -3.00
CA VAL A 129 3.64 -0.12 -3.65
C VAL A 129 2.73 -0.51 -4.82
N ILE A 130 3.20 -1.39 -5.70
CA ILE A 130 2.42 -1.82 -6.87
C ILE A 130 1.20 -2.63 -6.44
N LEU A 131 1.39 -3.62 -5.57
CA LEU A 131 0.34 -4.56 -5.18
C LEU A 131 -0.61 -3.99 -4.12
N GLY A 132 -0.10 -3.11 -3.25
CA GLY A 132 -0.88 -2.51 -2.16
C GLY A 132 -1.71 -1.30 -2.59
N ARG A 133 -1.34 -0.60 -3.68
CA ARG A 133 -2.04 0.64 -4.08
C ARG A 133 -2.43 0.71 -5.55
N ILE A 134 -1.50 0.44 -6.47
CA ILE A 134 -1.78 0.56 -7.91
C ILE A 134 -2.76 -0.51 -8.38
N ALA A 135 -2.52 -1.78 -8.00
CA ALA A 135 -3.38 -2.87 -8.39
C ALA A 135 -4.81 -2.71 -7.82
N PRO A 136 -5.01 -2.39 -6.52
CA PRO A 136 -6.35 -2.21 -5.96
C PRO A 136 -7.10 -1.01 -6.55
N GLU A 137 -6.46 0.13 -6.79
CA GLU A 137 -7.11 1.29 -7.41
C GLU A 137 -7.60 0.96 -8.83
N ALA A 138 -6.75 0.32 -9.65
CA ALA A 138 -7.11 -0.10 -11.00
C ALA A 138 -8.22 -1.16 -11.00
N LEU A 139 -8.09 -2.18 -10.15
CA LEU A 139 -9.07 -3.26 -10.02
C LEU A 139 -10.39 -2.73 -9.45
N SER A 140 -10.36 -1.88 -8.42
CA SER A 140 -11.55 -1.36 -7.74
C SER A 140 -12.51 -0.66 -8.69
N SER A 141 -12.00 0.16 -9.63
CA SER A 141 -12.84 0.86 -10.60
C SER A 141 -13.64 -0.11 -11.49
N SER A 142 -13.00 -1.16 -11.99
CA SER A 142 -13.63 -2.18 -12.85
C SER A 142 -14.53 -3.14 -12.05
N LEU A 143 -14.11 -3.51 -10.83
CA LEU A 143 -14.90 -4.33 -9.93
C LEU A 143 -16.15 -3.57 -9.47
N ALA A 144 -16.08 -2.27 -9.19
CA ALA A 144 -17.21 -1.46 -8.76
C ALA A 144 -18.33 -1.43 -9.80
N VAL A 145 -17.99 -1.31 -11.09
CA VAL A 145 -18.98 -1.41 -12.18
C VAL A 145 -19.60 -2.81 -12.24
N SER A 146 -18.78 -3.86 -12.09
CA SER A 146 -19.26 -5.24 -12.08
C SER A 146 -20.21 -5.49 -10.91
N VAL A 147 -19.82 -5.07 -9.70
CA VAL A 147 -20.62 -5.15 -8.48
C VAL A 147 -21.93 -4.37 -8.62
N ALA A 148 -21.90 -3.16 -9.20
CA ALA A 148 -23.10 -2.37 -9.45
C ALA A 148 -24.06 -3.11 -10.40
N SER A 149 -23.55 -3.67 -11.50
CA SER A 149 -24.37 -4.41 -12.47
C SER A 149 -25.02 -5.66 -11.87
N ILE A 150 -24.25 -6.46 -11.10
CA ILE A 150 -24.73 -7.67 -10.44
C ILE A 150 -25.77 -7.31 -9.37
N THR A 151 -25.48 -6.29 -8.56
CA THR A 151 -26.40 -5.81 -7.52
C THR A 151 -27.72 -5.33 -8.11
N ALA A 152 -27.68 -4.55 -9.19
CA ALA A 152 -28.89 -4.10 -9.88
C ALA A 152 -29.69 -5.27 -10.46
N MET A 153 -29.05 -6.26 -11.08
CA MET A 153 -29.74 -7.44 -11.60
C MET A 153 -30.43 -8.26 -10.49
N LEU A 154 -29.75 -8.44 -9.35
CA LEU A 154 -30.31 -9.17 -8.20
C LEU A 154 -31.48 -8.42 -7.58
N LEU A 155 -31.35 -7.12 -7.30
CA LEU A 155 -32.41 -6.33 -6.67
C LEU A 155 -33.61 -6.11 -7.60
N ASN A 156 -33.37 -5.90 -8.91
CA ASN A 156 -34.44 -5.74 -9.89
C ASN A 156 -35.27 -7.01 -10.09
N SER A 157 -34.69 -8.20 -9.87
CA SER A 157 -35.41 -9.47 -9.97
C SER A 157 -36.14 -9.89 -8.69
N THR A 158 -35.81 -9.29 -7.53
CA THR A 158 -36.29 -9.79 -6.23
C THR A 158 -37.01 -8.76 -5.37
N VAL A 159 -36.61 -7.48 -5.39
CA VAL A 159 -37.06 -6.48 -4.41
C VAL A 159 -37.69 -5.25 -5.07
N MET A 160 -37.00 -4.58 -5.99
CA MET A 160 -37.40 -3.26 -6.47
C MET A 160 -36.70 -2.87 -7.78
N PRO A 161 -37.30 -2.01 -8.61
CA PRO A 161 -36.66 -1.53 -9.84
C PRO A 161 -35.47 -0.63 -9.54
N ILE A 162 -34.29 -1.03 -10.02
CA ILE A 162 -33.03 -0.31 -9.86
C ILE A 162 -32.34 -0.19 -11.22
N VAL A 163 -31.76 0.98 -11.49
CA VAL A 163 -30.97 1.23 -12.70
C VAL A 163 -29.52 1.48 -12.30
N ALA A 164 -28.58 0.73 -12.89
CA ALA A 164 -27.15 0.98 -12.75
C ALA A 164 -26.65 1.85 -13.91
N HIS A 165 -25.98 2.96 -13.58
CA HIS A 165 -25.23 3.76 -14.54
C HIS A 165 -23.78 3.89 -14.05
N GLY A 166 -22.89 3.10 -14.64
CA GLY A 166 -21.49 3.02 -14.21
C GLY A 166 -21.37 2.43 -12.80
N VAL A 167 -20.90 3.23 -11.85
CA VAL A 167 -20.73 2.86 -10.43
C VAL A 167 -21.88 3.36 -9.54
N VAL A 168 -22.89 4.02 -10.11
CA VAL A 168 -24.02 4.59 -9.35
C VAL A 168 -25.28 3.78 -9.58
N LEU A 169 -25.98 3.45 -8.49
CA LEU A 169 -27.27 2.78 -8.48
C LEU A 169 -28.38 3.79 -8.20
N TYR A 170 -29.36 3.89 -9.09
CA TYR A 170 -30.53 4.76 -8.96
C TYR A 170 -31.78 3.96 -8.63
N PHE A 171 -32.51 4.37 -7.59
CA PHE A 171 -33.73 3.72 -7.15
C PHE A 171 -34.69 4.71 -6.48
N GLY A 172 -35.87 4.92 -7.07
CA GLY A 172 -36.81 5.95 -6.59
C GLY A 172 -36.17 7.35 -6.60
N PRO A 173 -36.26 8.13 -5.51
CA PRO A 173 -35.58 9.42 -5.38
C PRO A 173 -34.11 9.31 -4.93
N TYR A 174 -33.60 8.09 -4.67
CA TYR A 174 -32.29 7.87 -4.06
C TYR A 174 -31.24 7.40 -5.07
N SER A 175 -29.98 7.72 -4.77
CA SER A 175 -28.80 7.25 -5.49
C SER A 175 -27.76 6.72 -4.51
N ALA A 176 -27.15 5.56 -4.79
CA ALA A 176 -26.06 5.00 -4.01
C ALA A 176 -24.81 4.82 -4.88
N GLU A 177 -23.67 5.35 -4.42
CA GLU A 177 -22.38 5.20 -5.12
C GLU A 177 -21.63 3.97 -4.64
N VAL A 178 -21.50 2.97 -5.52
CA VAL A 178 -20.81 1.71 -5.23
C VAL A 178 -19.30 1.94 -5.06
N ALA A 179 -18.73 2.96 -5.71
CA ALA A 179 -17.31 3.29 -5.60
C ALA A 179 -16.88 3.59 -4.15
N HIS A 180 -17.70 4.30 -3.38
CA HIS A 180 -17.45 4.56 -1.96
C HIS A 180 -17.70 3.32 -1.09
N ALA A 181 -18.72 2.51 -1.40
CA ALA A 181 -18.98 1.26 -0.70
C ALA A 181 -17.85 0.21 -0.86
N CYS A 182 -17.11 0.27 -1.96
CA CYS A 182 -15.96 -0.60 -2.25
C CYS A 182 -14.61 -0.07 -1.74
N SER A 183 -14.58 1.12 -1.11
CA SER A 183 -13.33 1.76 -0.64
C SER A 183 -12.54 0.95 0.40
N GLY A 184 -13.21 0.05 1.14
CA GLY A 184 -12.58 -0.81 2.15
C GLY A 184 -11.64 -1.91 1.62
N MET A 185 -11.46 -2.02 0.29
CA MET A 185 -10.51 -2.99 -0.28
C MET A 185 -9.05 -2.63 0.01
N ASN A 186 -8.74 -1.35 0.25
CA ASN A 186 -7.38 -0.89 0.54
C ASN A 186 -6.80 -1.51 1.83
N SER A 187 -7.62 -1.76 2.86
CA SER A 187 -7.20 -2.41 4.12
C SER A 187 -6.81 -3.87 3.90
N ILE A 188 -7.58 -4.60 3.07
CA ILE A 188 -7.34 -6.02 2.77
C ILE A 188 -6.03 -6.17 1.98
N PHE A 189 -5.77 -5.28 1.04
CA PHE A 189 -4.51 -5.30 0.28
C PHE A 189 -3.31 -4.90 1.12
N SER A 190 -3.47 -4.00 2.10
CA SER A 190 -2.43 -3.69 3.09
C SER A 190 -2.08 -4.91 3.97
N LEU A 191 -3.07 -5.72 4.35
CA LEU A 191 -2.86 -7.00 5.06
C LEU A 191 -2.21 -8.07 4.16
N ILE A 192 -2.50 -8.07 2.85
CA ILE A 192 -1.81 -8.94 1.87
C ILE A 192 -0.35 -8.51 1.71
N ALA A 193 -0.07 -7.20 1.68
CA ALA A 193 1.27 -6.64 1.71
C ALA A 193 2.07 -7.13 2.95
N LEU A 194 1.43 -7.11 4.13
CA LEU A 194 1.98 -7.67 5.36
C LEU A 194 2.21 -9.20 5.26
N SER A 195 1.31 -9.91 4.60
CA SER A 195 1.41 -11.35 4.35
C SER A 195 2.56 -11.70 3.39
N VAL A 196 2.87 -10.83 2.43
CA VAL A 196 4.05 -10.96 1.55
C VAL A 196 5.35 -10.71 2.30
N LEU A 197 5.35 -9.83 3.31
CA LEU A 197 6.48 -9.67 4.22
C LEU A 197 6.70 -10.93 5.07
N TYR A 198 5.63 -11.57 5.53
CA TYR A 198 5.65 -12.84 6.28
C TYR A 198 6.25 -14.00 5.45
N LEU A 199 6.15 -13.94 4.12
CA LEU A 199 6.72 -14.96 3.22
C LEU A 199 8.26 -14.95 3.18
N ARG A 200 8.95 -13.92 3.68
CA ARG A 200 10.42 -13.90 3.78
C ARG A 200 10.97 -14.93 4.77
N GLU A 201 10.26 -15.18 5.86
CA GLU A 201 10.67 -16.16 6.88
C GLU A 201 10.30 -17.60 6.49
N GLY A 202 9.35 -17.77 5.54
CA GLY A 202 8.78 -19.05 5.14
C GLY A 202 9.32 -19.59 3.81
N THR A 203 10.60 -19.97 3.80
CA THR A 203 11.23 -20.78 2.74
C THR A 203 10.29 -21.91 2.27
N GLN A 204 10.08 -22.06 0.95
CA GLN A 204 9.40 -23.18 0.26
C GLN A 204 7.86 -23.13 0.07
N ARG A 205 7.27 -22.05 -0.47
CA ARG A 205 5.90 -22.14 -1.03
C ARG A 205 5.90 -22.12 -2.57
N LYS A 206 5.37 -23.20 -3.16
CA LYS A 206 5.25 -23.40 -4.61
C LYS A 206 4.44 -22.25 -5.24
N LEU A 207 4.92 -21.71 -6.36
CA LEU A 207 4.28 -20.61 -7.11
C LEU A 207 2.78 -20.81 -7.34
N TRP A 208 2.33 -22.07 -7.48
CA TRP A 208 0.93 -22.45 -7.58
C TRP A 208 0.03 -21.98 -6.42
N HIS A 209 0.53 -22.00 -5.18
CA HIS A 209 -0.28 -21.53 -4.03
C HIS A 209 -0.51 -20.02 -4.10
N MET A 210 0.48 -19.28 -4.57
CA MET A 210 0.38 -17.83 -4.74
C MET A 210 -0.58 -17.47 -5.86
N SER A 211 -0.54 -18.20 -6.99
CA SER A 211 -1.49 -17.99 -8.09
C SER A 211 -2.93 -18.32 -7.70
N VAL A 212 -3.16 -19.39 -6.95
CA VAL A 212 -4.51 -19.73 -6.45
C VAL A 212 -5.01 -18.68 -5.46
N LEU A 213 -4.15 -18.20 -4.55
CA LEU A 213 -4.52 -17.16 -3.60
C LEU A 213 -4.93 -15.87 -4.32
N VAL A 214 -4.11 -15.40 -5.26
CA VAL A 214 -4.40 -14.19 -6.06
C VAL A 214 -5.65 -14.37 -6.91
N ALA A 215 -5.85 -15.54 -7.52
CA ALA A 215 -7.05 -15.84 -8.30
C ALA A 215 -8.32 -15.83 -7.43
N LEU A 216 -8.22 -16.20 -6.15
CA LEU A 216 -9.36 -16.21 -5.22
C LEU A 216 -9.69 -14.82 -4.63
N VAL A 217 -8.72 -13.90 -4.62
CA VAL A 217 -8.94 -12.52 -4.10
C VAL A 217 -10.05 -11.82 -4.88
N ILE A 218 -10.05 -11.92 -6.21
CA ILE A 218 -11.04 -11.26 -7.08
C ILE A 218 -12.47 -11.74 -6.80
N PRO A 219 -12.81 -13.05 -6.88
CA PRO A 219 -14.17 -13.52 -6.66
C PRO A 219 -14.65 -13.28 -5.22
N VAL A 220 -13.76 -13.43 -4.23
CA VAL A 220 -14.11 -13.12 -2.83
C VAL A 220 -14.42 -11.62 -2.68
N ALA A 221 -13.62 -10.74 -3.28
CA ALA A 221 -13.86 -9.31 -3.26
C ALA A 221 -15.17 -8.93 -3.95
N VAL A 222 -15.49 -9.52 -5.11
CA VAL A 222 -16.78 -9.25 -5.79
C VAL A 222 -17.95 -9.68 -4.92
N LEU A 223 -17.88 -10.88 -4.32
CA LEU A 223 -18.97 -11.41 -3.49
C LEU A 223 -19.21 -10.55 -2.24
N THR A 224 -18.15 -10.23 -1.49
CA THR A 224 -18.28 -9.44 -0.25
C THR A 224 -18.76 -8.03 -0.52
N ASN A 225 -18.25 -7.38 -1.58
CA ASN A 225 -18.70 -6.04 -1.97
C ASN A 225 -20.16 -6.05 -2.47
N THR A 226 -20.58 -7.06 -3.23
CA THR A 226 -21.98 -7.20 -3.67
C THR A 226 -22.93 -7.29 -2.47
N ILE A 227 -22.61 -8.13 -1.49
CA ILE A 227 -23.43 -8.27 -0.26
C ILE A 227 -23.46 -6.93 0.50
N ARG A 228 -22.32 -6.24 0.63
CA ARG A 228 -22.24 -4.93 1.30
C ARG A 228 -23.12 -3.87 0.62
N VAL A 229 -23.07 -3.77 -0.70
CA VAL A 229 -23.88 -2.81 -1.46
C VAL A 229 -25.37 -3.14 -1.35
N ILE A 230 -25.75 -4.42 -1.45
CA ILE A 230 -27.14 -4.84 -1.24
C ILE A 230 -27.63 -4.42 0.15
N MET A 231 -26.84 -4.66 1.20
CA MET A 231 -27.20 -4.24 2.56
C MET A 231 -27.35 -2.72 2.69
N LEU A 232 -26.46 -1.92 2.09
CA LEU A 232 -26.54 -0.46 2.09
C LEU A 232 -27.78 0.06 1.35
N VAL A 233 -28.09 -0.51 0.17
CA VAL A 233 -29.27 -0.14 -0.61
C VAL A 233 -30.56 -0.47 0.15
N LEU A 234 -30.65 -1.68 0.71
CA LEU A 234 -31.81 -2.08 1.51
C LEU A 234 -31.94 -1.23 2.78
N ALA A 235 -30.85 -0.98 3.49
CA ALA A 235 -30.85 -0.11 4.67
C ALA A 235 -31.32 1.31 4.32
N THR A 236 -30.84 1.87 3.22
CA THR A 236 -31.28 3.20 2.73
C THR A 236 -32.77 3.21 2.40
N TRP A 237 -33.28 2.14 1.78
CA TRP A 237 -34.69 2.05 1.40
C TRP A 237 -35.63 1.95 2.60
N TYR A 238 -35.27 1.17 3.63
CA TYR A 238 -36.12 0.96 4.81
C TYR A 238 -35.93 2.01 5.92
N ILE A 239 -34.75 2.60 6.07
CA ILE A 239 -34.36 3.43 7.23
C ILE A 239 -34.22 4.92 6.86
N GLY A 240 -34.14 5.26 5.56
CA GLY A 240 -34.00 6.64 5.07
C GLY A 240 -32.56 7.06 4.74
N GLU A 241 -32.43 8.23 4.10
CA GLU A 241 -31.32 8.67 3.22
C GLU A 241 -29.91 8.67 3.84
N GLY A 242 -29.80 8.67 5.17
CA GLY A 242 -28.55 8.86 5.92
C GLY A 242 -27.50 7.77 5.78
N PHE A 243 -27.83 6.61 5.19
CA PHE A 243 -26.90 5.49 5.01
C PHE A 243 -26.29 5.39 3.60
N SER A 244 -26.76 6.18 2.63
CA SER A 244 -26.33 6.09 1.23
C SER A 244 -24.98 6.76 0.93
N GLN A 245 -24.46 7.59 1.85
CA GLN A 245 -23.27 8.41 1.66
C GLN A 245 -22.02 7.90 2.42
N GLY A 246 -22.03 6.67 2.97
CA GLY A 246 -20.95 6.11 3.79
C GLY A 246 -20.26 4.88 3.19
#